data_AF-A0A224XPW3-F1
#
_entry.id   AF-A0A224XPW3-F1
#
_cell.length_a   1.000
_cell.length_b   1.000
_cell.length_c   1.000
_cell.angle_alpha   90.00
_cell.angle_beta   90.00
_cell.angle_gamma   90.00
#
_symmetry.space_group_name_H-M   'P 1'
#
loop_
_entity.id
_entity.type
_entity.pdbx_description
1 polymer ?
#
loop_
_entity_poly.entity_id
_entity_poly.type
_entity_poly.pdbx_seq_one_letter_code
_entity_poly.pdbx_strand_id
1 'polypeptide(L)'
;GNSMMRTVISVNLGVKTLLSTIISSLLLIFVILFAGPLFHPLPSCVLGCIILTAAGQLLLQRLKDIKSIWRRSIEDRLIWASSLAAGLIIDLQVGMVVGGLLSLRQILVEKHDKD
;
A
#
# COMPACT_ATOMS: atom_id res chain seq x y z
N GLY A 1 0.73 5.82 13.08
CA GLY A 1 1.53 5.40 11.93
C GLY A 1 1.07 4.04 11.46
N ASN A 2 0.23 4.00 10.43
CA ASN A 2 -0.33 2.76 9.88
C ASN A 2 0.48 2.35 8.65
N SER A 3 1.60 1.66 8.87
CA SER A 3 2.38 1.06 7.78
C SER A 3 1.88 -0.37 7.52
N MET A 4 1.32 -0.62 6.33
CA MET A 4 0.78 -1.94 5.96
C MET A 4 1.77 -3.08 6.19
N MET A 5 3.04 -2.89 5.79
CA MET A 5 4.06 -3.93 5.95
C MET A 5 4.26 -4.35 7.42
N ARG A 6 4.33 -3.40 8.35
CA ARG A 6 4.49 -3.75 9.77
C ARG A 6 3.24 -4.39 10.36
N THR A 7 2.05 -3.95 9.95
CA THR A 7 0.79 -4.56 10.39
C THR A 7 0.67 -6.00 9.93
N VAL A 8 1.01 -6.31 8.67
CA VAL A 8 0.97 -7.69 8.14
C VAL A 8 1.87 -8.62 8.96
N ILE A 9 3.09 -8.18 9.27
CA ILE A 9 4.03 -8.96 10.08
C ILE A 9 3.52 -9.12 11.51
N SER A 10 3.05 -8.04 12.15
CA SER A 10 2.51 -8.10 13.52
C SER A 10 1.29 -9.02 13.64
N VAL A 11 0.40 -9.00 12.65
CA VAL A 11 -0.76 -9.89 12.58
C VAL A 11 -0.32 -11.35 12.44
N ASN A 12 0.66 -11.62 11.57
CA ASN A 12 1.19 -12.97 11.39
C ASN A 12 1.91 -13.52 12.63
N LEU A 13 2.50 -12.62 13.44
CA LEU A 13 3.13 -12.95 14.72
C LEU A 13 2.12 -13.04 15.89
N GLY A 14 0.83 -12.86 15.64
CA GLY A 14 -0.22 -12.93 16.67
C GLY A 14 -0.15 -11.80 17.70
N VAL A 15 0.51 -10.68 17.38
CA VAL A 15 0.67 -9.54 18.29
C VAL A 15 -0.67 -8.79 18.41
N LYS A 16 -1.26 -8.80 19.61
CA LYS A 16 -2.54 -8.14 19.90
C LYS A 16 -2.42 -6.90 20.80
N THR A 17 -1.23 -6.65 21.36
CA THR A 17 -1.03 -5.62 22.39
C THR A 17 -0.20 -4.44 21.88
N LEU A 18 -0.55 -3.23 22.32
CA LEU A 18 0.19 -2.00 21.98
C LEU A 18 1.61 -1.98 22.58
N LEU A 19 1.83 -2.76 23.65
CA LEU A 19 3.11 -2.92 24.34
C LEU A 19 4.22 -3.41 23.40
N SER A 20 3.90 -4.31 22.46
CA SER A 20 4.88 -4.82 21.49
C SER A 20 5.44 -3.71 20.59
N THR A 21 4.59 -2.74 20.21
CA THR A 21 5.01 -1.58 19.40
C THR A 21 5.95 -0.67 20.19
N ILE A 22 5.67 -0.46 21.47
CA ILE A 22 6.51 0.37 22.37
C ILE A 22 7.88 -0.29 22.54
N ILE A 23 7.93 -1.57 22.87
CA ILE A 23 9.17 -2.35 23.03
C ILE A 23 9.99 -2.33 21.74
N SER A 24 9.35 -2.54 20.59
CA SER A 24 10.03 -2.51 19.28
C SER A 24 10.62 -1.14 18.97
N SER A 25 9.95 -0.05 19.37
CA SER A 25 10.45 1.31 19.17
C SER A 25 11.63 1.63 20.08
N LEU A 26 11.58 1.23 21.36
CA LEU A 26 12.72 1.40 22.27
C LEU A 26 13.94 0.62 21.80
N LEU A 27 13.74 -0.63 21.37
CA LEU A 27 14.82 -1.47 20.84
C LEU A 27 15.45 -0.84 19.60
N LEU A 28 14.65 -0.30 18.68
CA LEU A 28 15.14 0.37 17.48
C LEU A 28 15.98 1.62 17.81
N ILE A 29 15.53 2.44 18.78
CA ILE A 29 16.31 3.59 19.28
C ILE A 29 17.65 3.13 19.86
N PHE A 30 17.65 2.07 20.66
CA PHE A 30 18.86 1.52 21.26
C PHE A 30 19.86 1.00 20.21
N VAL A 31 19.36 0.27 19.21
CA VAL A 31 20.17 -0.25 18.09
C VAL A 31 20.80 0.90 17.30
N ILE A 32 20.06 1.97 17.02
CA ILE A 32 20.61 3.12 16.29
C ILE A 32 21.71 3.83 17.11
N LEU A 33 21.54 3.96 18.42
CA LEU A 33 22.53 4.63 19.29
C LEU A 33 23.84 3.85 19.41
N PHE A 34 23.78 2.53 19.55
CA PHE A 34 24.97 1.68 19.72
C PHE A 34 25.58 1.19 18.40
N ALA A 35 24.75 0.81 17.42
CA ALA A 35 25.19 0.26 16.13
C ALA A 35 25.17 1.29 14.98
N GLY A 36 24.78 2.53 15.24
CA GLY A 36 24.83 3.64 14.28
C GLY A 36 26.13 3.75 13.46
N PRO A 37 27.34 3.67 14.05
CA PRO A 37 28.58 3.76 13.29
C PRO A 37 28.87 2.54 12.40
N LEU A 38 28.24 1.39 12.66
CA LEU A 38 28.39 0.17 11.84
C LEU A 38 27.64 0.26 10.51
N PHE A 39 26.63 1.13 10.40
CA PHE A 39 25.76 1.24 9.23
C PHE A 39 26.24 2.26 8.18
N HIS A 40 27.41 2.88 8.34
CA HIS A 40 27.89 3.90 7.40
C HIS A 40 28.20 3.39 5.97
N PRO A 41 28.77 2.18 5.77
CA PRO A 41 29.04 1.65 4.42
C PRO A 41 27.92 0.76 3.85
N LEU A 42 26.99 0.27 4.67
CA LEU A 42 25.91 -0.63 4.26
C LEU A 42 24.58 0.02 3.80
N PRO A 43 24.28 1.33 4.00
CA PRO A 43 22.90 1.76 4.07
C PRO A 43 22.22 1.75 2.70
N SER A 44 22.88 2.24 1.65
CA SER A 44 22.25 2.43 0.34
C SER A 44 21.77 1.13 -0.31
N CYS A 45 22.59 0.07 -0.25
CA CYS A 45 22.23 -1.24 -0.82
C CYS A 45 21.09 -1.89 -0.01
N VAL A 46 21.16 -1.84 1.32
CA VAL A 46 20.15 -2.44 2.19
C VAL A 46 18.81 -1.68 2.10
N LEU A 47 18.84 -0.34 2.11
CA LEU A 47 17.66 0.51 1.91
C LEU A 47 17.00 0.22 0.57
N GLY A 48 17.79 0.10 -0.50
CA GLY A 48 17.30 -0.28 -1.83
C GLY A 48 16.57 -1.63 -1.82
N CYS A 49 17.20 -2.66 -1.23
CA CYS A 49 16.58 -3.99 -1.10
C CYS A 49 15.27 -3.96 -0.30
N ILE A 50 15.22 -3.18 0.78
CA ILE A 50 14.01 -3.04 1.62
C ILE A 50 12.88 -2.38 0.80
N ILE A 51 13.17 -1.28 0.10
CA ILE A 51 12.19 -0.57 -0.73
C ILE A 51 11.70 -1.48 -1.87
N LEU A 52 12.60 -2.15 -2.57
CA LEU A 52 12.26 -3.09 -3.65
C LEU A 52 11.40 -4.25 -3.17
N THR A 53 11.72 -4.83 -2.00
CA THR A 53 10.93 -5.91 -1.41
C THR A 53 9.53 -5.42 -1.02
N ALA A 54 9.45 -4.24 -0.38
CA ALA A 54 8.18 -3.64 -0.01
C ALA A 54 7.31 -3.30 -1.22
N ALA A 55 7.89 -2.68 -2.25
CA ALA A 55 7.22 -2.37 -3.51
C ALA A 55 6.80 -3.64 -4.25
N GLY A 56 7.67 -4.65 -4.30
CA GLY A 56 7.39 -5.94 -4.93
C GLY A 56 6.20 -6.67 -4.27
N GLN A 57 6.15 -6.69 -2.94
CA GLN A 57 5.00 -7.27 -2.22
C GLN A 57 3.69 -6.54 -2.53
N LEU A 58 3.71 -5.20 -2.55
CA LEU A 58 2.54 -4.40 -2.90
C LEU A 58 2.09 -4.70 -4.34
N LEU A 59 3.01 -4.69 -5.31
CA LEU A 59 2.72 -4.98 -6.72
C LEU A 59 2.13 -6.38 -6.91
N LEU A 60 2.73 -7.40 -6.30
CA LEU A 60 2.23 -8.78 -6.39
C LEU A 60 0.81 -8.92 -5.84
N GLN A 61 0.49 -8.21 -4.76
CA GLN A 61 -0.86 -8.20 -4.21
C GLN A 61 -1.84 -7.49 -5.17
N ARG A 62 -1.46 -6.32 -5.71
CA ARG A 62 -2.28 -5.59 -6.70
C ARG A 62 -2.49 -6.36 -8.00
N LEU A 63 -1.51 -7.14 -8.45
CA LEU A 63 -1.63 -8.02 -9.62
C LEU A 63 -2.60 -9.19 -9.40
N LYS A 64 -2.81 -9.62 -8.15
CA LYS A 64 -3.88 -10.59 -7.84
C LYS A 64 -5.24 -9.92 -7.84
N ASP A 65 -5.34 -8.73 -7.26
CA ASP A 65 -6.58 -7.95 -7.19
C ASP A 65 -7.07 -7.55 -8.59
N ILE A 66 -6.18 -7.06 -9.46
CA ILE A 66 -6.53 -6.67 -10.84
C ILE A 66 -7.13 -7.83 -11.63
N LYS A 67 -6.57 -9.04 -11.49
CA LYS A 67 -7.09 -10.24 -12.17
C LYS A 67 -8.49 -10.60 -11.68
N SER A 68 -8.79 -10.31 -10.42
CA SER A 68 -10.13 -10.47 -9.85
C SER A 68 -11.11 -9.44 -10.42
N ILE A 69 -10.73 -8.16 -10.42
CA ILE A 69 -11.54 -7.04 -10.92
C ILE A 69 -11.89 -7.26 -12.40
N TRP A 70 -10.92 -7.67 -13.21
CA TRP A 70 -11.12 -7.94 -14.63
C TRP A 70 -12.16 -9.05 -14.89
N ARG A 71 -12.39 -9.98 -13.96
CA ARG A 71 -13.44 -11.00 -14.12
C ARG A 71 -14.83 -10.55 -13.68
N ARG A 72 -14.94 -9.43 -12.96
CA ARG A 72 -16.19 -9.04 -12.28
C ARG A 72 -17.08 -8.18 -13.17
N SER A 73 -16.54 -7.12 -13.76
CA SER A 73 -17.27 -6.23 -14.67
C SER A 73 -16.32 -5.47 -15.62
N ILE A 74 -16.85 -4.97 -16.74
CA ILE A 74 -16.10 -4.12 -17.67
C ILE A 74 -15.97 -2.68 -17.13
N GLU A 75 -16.99 -2.20 -16.40
CA GLU A 75 -17.07 -0.88 -15.76
C GLU A 75 -15.95 -0.70 -14.72
N ASP A 76 -15.79 -1.64 -13.79
CA ASP A 76 -14.76 -1.58 -12.74
C ASP A 76 -13.34 -1.58 -13.34
N ARG A 77 -13.20 -2.19 -14.52
CA ARG A 77 -11.93 -2.26 -15.25
C ARG A 77 -11.54 -0.89 -15.82
N LEU A 78 -12.49 -0.14 -16.34
CA LEU A 78 -12.29 1.21 -16.87
C LEU A 78 -11.93 2.20 -15.74
N ILE A 79 -12.58 2.07 -14.59
CA ILE A 79 -12.30 2.91 -13.42
C ILE A 79 -10.89 2.64 -12.90
N TRP A 80 -10.51 1.37 -12.80
CA TRP A 80 -9.16 0.99 -12.39
C TRP A 80 -8.10 1.54 -13.36
N ALA A 81 -8.31 1.36 -14.67
CA ALA A 81 -7.36 1.80 -15.70
C ALA A 81 -7.23 3.33 -15.77
N SER A 82 -8.34 4.05 -15.70
CA SER A 82 -8.36 5.52 -15.73
C SER A 82 -7.72 6.13 -14.49
N SER A 83 -8.00 5.58 -13.30
CA SER A 83 -7.38 6.05 -12.05
C SER A 83 -5.87 5.82 -12.03
N LEU A 84 -5.42 4.67 -12.55
CA LEU A 84 -4.01 4.36 -12.68
C LEU A 84 -3.32 5.29 -13.69
N ALA A 85 -3.93 5.52 -14.86
CA ALA A 85 -3.40 6.41 -15.88
C ALA A 85 -3.29 7.87 -15.37
N ALA A 86 -4.33 8.37 -14.70
CA ALA A 86 -4.32 9.70 -14.10
C ALA A 86 -3.25 9.84 -13.01
N GLY A 87 -3.08 8.81 -12.16
CA GLY A 87 -2.05 8.79 -11.13
C GLY A 87 -0.61 8.73 -11.67
N LEU A 88 -0.40 8.05 -12.80
CA LEU A 88 0.93 7.86 -13.41
C LEU A 88 1.35 9.05 -14.29
N ILE A 89 0.41 9.67 -15.01
CA ILE A 89 0.69 10.74 -15.97
C ILE A 89 0.69 12.13 -15.31
N ILE A 90 -0.21 12.37 -14.36
CA ILE A 90 -0.43 13.69 -13.76
C ILE A 90 0.17 13.75 -12.37
N ASP A 91 -0.51 13.13 -11.41
CA ASP A 91 -0.09 13.03 -10.00
C ASP A 91 -0.98 12.02 -9.27
N LEU A 92 -0.43 11.36 -8.25
CA LEU A 92 -1.15 10.39 -7.44
C LEU A 92 -2.40 11.00 -6.77
N GLN A 93 -2.34 12.25 -6.33
CA GLN A 93 -3.48 12.93 -5.71
C GLN A 93 -4.64 13.12 -6.69
N VAL A 94 -4.34 13.54 -7.91
CA VAL A 94 -5.35 13.72 -8.97
C VAL A 94 -5.96 12.37 -9.35
N GLY A 95 -5.14 11.32 -9.50
CA GLY A 95 -5.61 9.97 -9.77
C GLY A 95 -6.58 9.44 -8.71
N MET A 96 -6.33 9.72 -7.43
CA MET A 96 -7.25 9.35 -6.34
C MET A 96 -8.60 10.08 -6.44
N VAL A 97 -8.61 11.38 -6.74
CA VAL A 97 -9.84 12.17 -6.87
C VAL A 97 -10.66 11.69 -8.07
N VAL A 98 -10.02 11.50 -9.23
CA VAL A 98 -10.68 11.02 -10.45
C VAL A 98 -11.28 9.63 -10.23
N GLY A 99 -10.52 8.70 -9.62
CA GLY A 99 -11.04 7.37 -9.31
C GLY A 99 -12.23 7.39 -8.36
N GLY A 100 -12.15 8.20 -7.30
CA GLY A 100 -13.27 8.39 -6.36
C GLY A 100 -14.54 8.92 -7.03
N LEU A 101 -14.39 9.92 -7.91
CA LEU A 101 -15.52 10.47 -8.68
C LEU A 101 -16.14 9.42 -9.60
N LEU A 102 -15.33 8.68 -10.35
CA LEU A 102 -15.83 7.65 -11.27
C LEU A 102 -16.55 6.51 -10.53
N SER A 103 -16.01 6.04 -9.40
CA SER A 103 -16.70 5.06 -8.56
C SER A 103 -18.03 5.56 -8.02
N LEU A 104 -18.11 6.83 -7.61
CA LEU A 104 -19.38 7.43 -7.16
C LEU A 104 -20.40 7.49 -8.31
N ARG A 105 -19.98 7.86 -9.52
CA ARG A 105 -20.88 7.90 -10.69
C ARG A 105 -21.44 6.52 -11.04
N GLN A 106 -20.60 5.48 -11.01
CA GLN A 106 -21.04 4.11 -11.31
C GLN A 106 -22.11 3.64 -10.32
N ILE A 107 -21.90 3.87 -9.02
CA ILE A 107 -22.88 3.49 -7.97
C ILE A 107 -24.20 4.25 -8.16
N LEU A 108 -24.15 5.53 -8.55
CA LEU A 108 -25.35 6.34 -8.82
C LEU A 108 -26.12 5.84 -10.03
N VAL A 109 -25.44 5.48 -11.11
CA VAL A 109 -26.07 4.93 -12.33
C VAL A 109 -26.71 3.58 -12.02
N GLU A 110 -26.02 2.70 -11.31
CA GLU A 110 -26.57 1.39 -10.93
C GLU A 110 -27.75 1.51 -9.96
N LYS A 111 -27.76 2.54 -9.10
CA LYS A 111 -28.90 2.80 -8.22
C LYS A 111 -30.12 3.32 -8.99
N HIS A 112 -29.92 4.20 -9.97
CA HIS A 112 -31.00 4.77 -10.77
C HIS A 112 -31.69 3.75 -11.70
N ASP A 113 -30.98 2.68 -12.11
CA ASP A 113 -31.53 1.60 -12.94
C ASP A 113 -32.44 0.63 -12.15
N LYS A 114 -32.45 0.70 -10.81
CA LYS A 114 -33.26 -0.16 -9.93
C LYS A 114 -34.52 0.50 -9.37
N ASP A 115 -34.76 1.77 -9.68
CA ASP A 115 -35.97 2.54 -9.31
C ASP A 115 -36.92 2.66 -10.52
#